data_AF-A0A957U7J2-F1
#
_entry.id   AF-A0A957U7J2-F1
#
_cell.length_a   1.000
_cell.length_b   1.000
_cell.length_c   1.000
_cell.angle_alpha   90.00
_cell.angle_beta   90.00
_cell.angle_gamma   90.00
#
_symmetry.space_group_name_H-M   'P 1'
#
loop_
_entity.id
_entity.type
_entity.pdbx_description
1 polymer ?
#
loop_
_entity_poly.entity_id
_entity_poly.type
_entity_poly.pdbx_seq_one_letter_code
_entity_poly.pdbx_strand_id
1 'polypeptide(L)'
;MDIHTLRQYIAARDSISVLETIDVFTGVRTVLQEFDHVIEAPNWTRDGRLLVFNDRGLIYTYELATGAVAPIESGFAIDCNNDHVLSPDNTQIAVSHFTYEDARSRIYILPMQGGDPVLVTEHGPSYLHGWSPDGSTLAYCAERNGQYDIYT
;
A
#
# COMPACT_ATOMS: atom_id res chain seq x y z
N MET A 1 -2.05 -10.48 18.60
CA MET A 1 -0.66 -10.16 18.25
C MET A 1 -0.53 -8.65 18.41
N ASP A 2 0.50 -8.14 19.08
CA ASP A 2 0.75 -6.70 19.16
C ASP A 2 1.59 -6.20 17.98
N ILE A 3 1.74 -4.89 17.86
CA ILE A 3 2.46 -4.24 16.75
C ILE A 3 3.95 -4.58 16.72
N HIS A 4 4.59 -4.75 17.89
CA HIS A 4 6.02 -5.09 17.97
C HIS A 4 6.28 -6.49 17.44
N THR A 5 5.42 -7.43 17.83
CA THR A 5 5.43 -8.80 17.35
C THR A 5 5.22 -8.84 15.83
N LEU A 6 4.25 -8.08 15.31
CA LEU A 6 4.00 -8.00 13.87
C LEU A 6 5.24 -7.50 13.10
N ARG A 7 5.87 -6.41 13.56
CA ARG A 7 7.09 -5.86 12.95
C ARG A 7 8.23 -6.87 12.93
N GLN A 8 8.41 -7.63 14.01
CA GLN A 8 9.41 -8.71 14.06
C GLN A 8 9.12 -9.81 13.02
N TYR A 9 7.86 -10.23 12.89
CA TYR A 9 7.46 -11.21 11.87
C TYR A 9 7.71 -10.71 10.45
N ILE A 10 7.42 -9.44 10.14
CA ILE A 10 7.69 -8.84 8.83
C ILE A 10 9.19 -8.76 8.56
N ALA A 11 9.97 -8.28 9.52
CA ALA A 11 11.42 -8.12 9.39
C ALA A 11 12.18 -9.46 9.26
N ALA A 12 11.65 -10.53 9.84
CA ALA A 12 12.25 -11.87 9.78
C ALA A 12 11.96 -12.63 8.47
N ARG A 13 11.19 -12.06 7.53
CA ARG A 13 10.92 -12.68 6.24
C ARG A 13 12.21 -12.71 5.41
N ASP A 14 12.77 -13.90 5.26
CA ASP A 14 13.92 -14.18 4.40
C ASP A 14 13.42 -14.51 2.97
N SER A 15 13.22 -13.45 2.18
CA SER A 15 12.70 -13.53 0.82
C SER A 15 13.35 -12.46 -0.06
N ILE A 16 13.53 -12.75 -1.34
CA ILE A 16 13.93 -11.77 -2.36
C ILE A 16 12.68 -11.36 -3.13
N SER A 17 12.46 -10.06 -3.30
CA SER A 17 11.46 -9.52 -4.22
C SER A 17 12.13 -8.98 -5.48
N VAL A 18 11.51 -9.24 -6.63
CA VAL A 18 11.91 -8.68 -7.92
C VAL A 18 10.79 -7.78 -8.42
N LEU A 19 11.06 -6.48 -8.52
CA LEU A 19 10.16 -5.54 -9.19
C LEU A 19 10.42 -5.65 -10.69
N GLU A 20 9.40 -6.06 -11.44
CA GLU A 20 9.49 -6.20 -12.89
C GLU A 20 8.25 -5.64 -13.59
N THR A 21 8.43 -5.28 -14.85
CA THR A 21 7.32 -4.96 -15.75
C THR A 21 7.19 -6.06 -16.79
N ILE A 22 5.97 -6.31 -17.23
CA ILE A 22 5.66 -7.21 -18.33
C ILE A 22 4.85 -6.47 -19.38
N ASP A 23 5.30 -6.52 -20.62
CA ASP A 23 4.47 -6.11 -21.75
C ASP A 23 3.37 -7.15 -21.95
N VAL A 24 2.11 -6.75 -21.77
CA VAL A 24 0.96 -7.68 -21.75
C VAL A 24 0.63 -8.30 -23.11
N PHE A 25 1.18 -7.77 -24.20
CA PHE A 25 0.92 -8.28 -25.55
C PHE A 25 2.01 -9.22 -26.05
N THR A 26 3.27 -8.94 -25.69
CA THR A 26 4.45 -9.69 -26.13
C THR A 26 4.97 -10.66 -25.07
N GLY A 27 4.63 -10.42 -23.80
CA GLY A 27 5.15 -11.17 -22.65
C GLY A 27 6.59 -10.84 -22.29
N VAL A 28 7.21 -9.83 -22.92
CA VAL A 28 8.57 -9.39 -22.60
C VAL A 28 8.59 -8.85 -21.17
N ARG A 29 9.50 -9.39 -20.35
CA ARG A 29 9.72 -8.96 -18.96
C ARG A 29 10.97 -8.12 -18.85
N THR A 30 10.88 -7.03 -18.10
CA THR A 30 12.02 -6.18 -17.74
C THR A 30 12.13 -6.13 -16.23
N VAL A 31 13.22 -6.67 -15.69
CA VAL A 31 13.56 -6.49 -14.27
C VAL A 31 13.96 -5.03 -14.07
N LEU A 32 13.26 -4.37 -13.15
CA LEU A 32 13.53 -2.99 -12.76
C LEU A 32 14.51 -2.96 -11.60
N GLN A 33 14.26 -3.76 -10.57
CA GLN A 33 15.09 -3.81 -9.37
C GLN A 33 14.86 -5.10 -8.58
N GLU A 34 15.91 -5.59 -7.94
CA GLU A 34 15.85 -6.67 -6.95
C GLU A 34 16.02 -6.10 -5.54
N PHE A 35 15.26 -6.66 -4.59
CA PHE A 35 15.29 -6.31 -3.18
C PHE A 35 15.58 -7.57 -2.38
N ASP A 36 16.51 -7.49 -1.43
CA ASP A 36 16.87 -8.58 -0.50
C ASP A 36 15.82 -8.80 0.61
N HIS A 37 14.60 -8.31 0.38
CA HIS A 37 13.48 -8.35 1.29
C HIS A 37 12.17 -8.25 0.52
N VAL A 38 11.07 -8.42 1.25
CA VAL A 38 9.72 -8.34 0.70
C VAL A 38 9.32 -6.89 0.46
N ILE A 39 9.03 -6.57 -0.80
CA ILE A 39 8.16 -5.47 -1.22
C ILE A 39 6.83 -6.03 -1.73
N GLU A 40 5.74 -5.28 -1.62
CA GLU A 40 4.38 -5.77 -1.90
C GLU A 40 3.55 -4.80 -2.75
N ALA A 41 2.67 -5.38 -3.58
CA ALA A 41 1.54 -4.73 -4.24
C ALA A 41 1.83 -3.44 -5.06
N PRO A 42 2.73 -3.47 -6.07
CA PRO A 42 3.00 -2.29 -6.87
C PRO A 42 1.76 -1.80 -7.66
N ASN A 43 1.51 -0.49 -7.63
CA ASN A 43 0.47 0.23 -8.36
C ASN A 43 1.11 1.23 -9.34
N TRP A 44 0.58 1.34 -10.56
CA TRP A 44 1.03 2.34 -11.53
C TRP A 44 0.39 3.70 -11.28
N THR A 45 1.16 4.79 -11.40
CA THR A 45 0.56 6.10 -11.68
C THR A 45 -0.02 6.12 -13.08
N ARG A 46 -1.07 6.92 -13.28
CA ARG A 46 -1.84 6.97 -14.53
C ARG A 46 -1.03 7.49 -15.71
N ASP A 47 -0.03 8.33 -15.44
CA ASP A 47 0.93 8.83 -16.43
C ASP A 47 2.00 7.79 -16.80
N GLY A 48 2.03 6.63 -16.13
CA GLY A 48 3.02 5.57 -16.34
C GLY A 48 4.42 5.92 -15.85
N ARG A 49 4.58 7.04 -15.12
CA ARG A 49 5.91 7.52 -14.69
C ARG A 49 6.43 6.77 -13.47
N LEU A 50 5.55 6.43 -12.52
CA LEU A 50 5.92 5.82 -11.26
C LEU A 50 5.21 4.48 -11.04
N LEU A 51 5.91 3.60 -10.32
CA LEU A 51 5.29 2.52 -9.54
C LEU A 51 5.29 2.94 -8.07
N VAL A 52 4.18 2.71 -7.38
CA VAL A 52 4.03 2.93 -5.94
C VAL A 52 3.89 1.57 -5.27
N PHE A 53 4.64 1.29 -4.22
CA PHE A 53 4.65 -0.04 -3.59
C PHE A 53 4.85 0.05 -2.07
N ASN A 54 4.51 -1.02 -1.36
CA ASN A 54 4.82 -1.16 0.06
C ASN A 54 6.21 -1.77 0.24
N ASP A 55 7.00 -1.21 1.14
CA ASP A 55 8.24 -1.78 1.65
C ASP A 55 8.20 -1.73 3.19
N ARG A 56 8.05 -2.92 3.80
CA ARG A 56 8.08 -3.13 5.26
C ARG A 56 7.21 -2.15 6.07
N GLY A 57 6.03 -1.79 5.59
CA GLY A 57 5.13 -0.88 6.30
C GLY A 57 5.09 0.55 5.77
N LEU A 58 6.08 0.93 4.96
CA LEU A 58 6.18 2.25 4.36
C LEU A 58 5.76 2.20 2.88
N ILE A 59 5.41 3.35 2.32
CA ILE A 59 5.07 3.49 0.91
C ILE A 59 6.23 4.15 0.17
N TYR A 60 6.63 3.54 -0.95
CA TYR A 60 7.72 3.99 -1.80
C TYR A 60 7.25 4.22 -3.23
N THR A 61 8.03 5.00 -3.96
CA THR A 61 7.94 5.18 -5.41
C THR A 61 9.17 4.58 -6.08
N TYR A 62 8.99 4.04 -7.28
CA TYR A 62 10.04 3.75 -8.25
C TYR A 62 9.77 4.57 -9.51
N GLU A 63 10.71 5.41 -9.93
CA GLU A 63 10.60 6.21 -11.15
C GLU A 63 11.15 5.45 -12.37
N LEU A 64 10.29 5.17 -13.35
CA LEU A 64 10.62 4.32 -14.50
C LEU A 64 11.77 4.88 -15.34
N ALA A 65 11.89 6.19 -15.45
CA ALA A 65 12.90 6.83 -16.31
C ALA A 65 14.32 6.79 -15.71
N THR A 66 14.43 6.82 -14.38
CA THR A 66 15.70 7.01 -13.67
C THR A 66 16.11 5.80 -12.84
N GLY A 67 15.15 4.92 -12.52
CA GLY A 67 15.33 3.85 -11.55
C GLY A 67 15.42 4.35 -10.10
N ALA A 68 15.08 5.61 -9.84
CA ALA A 68 15.14 6.17 -8.50
C ALA A 68 14.03 5.58 -7.62
N VAL A 69 14.41 5.13 -6.42
CA VAL A 69 13.48 4.71 -5.36
C VAL A 69 13.46 5.75 -4.25
N ALA A 70 12.27 6.21 -3.86
CA ALA A 70 12.12 7.22 -2.81
C ALA A 70 10.87 6.94 -1.94
N PRO A 71 10.95 7.15 -0.62
CA PRO A 71 9.79 7.03 0.26
C PRO A 71 8.78 8.16 0.01
N ILE A 72 7.52 7.88 0.26
CA ILE A 72 6.47 8.89 0.44
C ILE A 72 6.28 9.11 1.94
N GLU A 73 6.52 10.33 2.40
CA GLU A 73 6.31 10.71 3.79
C GLU A 73 4.85 10.48 4.19
N SER A 74 4.62 9.57 5.14
CA SER A 74 3.28 9.07 5.51
C SER A 74 2.94 9.39 6.97
N GLY A 75 3.64 10.35 7.57
CA GLY A 75 3.46 10.73 8.97
C GLY A 75 3.60 9.53 9.90
N PHE A 76 2.57 9.26 10.70
CA PHE A 76 2.56 8.10 11.61
C PHE A 76 2.25 6.76 10.92
N ALA A 77 1.79 6.75 9.66
CA ALA A 77 1.35 5.54 8.99
C ALA A 77 2.54 4.72 8.43
N ILE A 78 3.28 4.09 9.34
CA ILE A 78 4.52 3.35 9.05
C ILE A 78 4.38 1.82 9.19
N ASP A 79 3.17 1.33 9.47
CA ASP A 79 2.81 -0.08 9.56
C ASP A 79 1.72 -0.45 8.52
N CYS A 80 1.86 0.06 7.30
CA CYS A 80 0.97 -0.25 6.19
C CYS A 80 1.12 -1.72 5.78
N ASN A 81 0.02 -2.41 5.51
CA ASN A 81 0.08 -3.74 4.90
C ASN A 81 0.14 -3.61 3.35
N ASN A 82 0.01 -4.73 2.65
CA ASN A 82 0.07 -4.77 1.18
C ASN A 82 -1.07 -3.97 0.50
N ASP A 83 -2.21 -3.77 1.17
CA ASP A 83 -3.40 -3.14 0.59
C ASP A 83 -3.29 -1.61 0.58
N HIS A 84 -2.87 -1.07 -0.58
CA HIS A 84 -2.89 0.35 -0.89
C HIS A 84 -3.36 0.58 -2.32
N VAL A 85 -4.04 1.71 -2.56
CA VAL A 85 -4.46 2.13 -3.91
C VAL A 85 -4.32 3.64 -4.09
N LEU A 86 -4.06 4.07 -5.32
CA LEU A 86 -4.03 5.49 -5.67
C LEU A 86 -5.45 6.01 -5.93
N SER A 87 -5.68 7.28 -5.60
CA SER A 87 -6.88 7.98 -6.07
C SER A 87 -6.93 8.05 -7.60
N PRO A 88 -8.12 8.14 -8.22
CA PRO A 88 -8.26 8.21 -9.68
C PRO A 88 -7.51 9.37 -10.35
N ASP A 89 -7.28 10.45 -9.59
CA ASP A 89 -6.51 11.63 -9.98
C ASP A 89 -5.03 11.60 -9.54
N ASN A 90 -4.61 10.52 -8.87
CA ASN A 90 -3.28 10.30 -8.29
C ASN A 90 -2.80 11.38 -7.29
N THR A 91 -3.70 12.16 -6.71
CA THR A 91 -3.33 13.16 -5.69
C THR A 91 -3.20 12.56 -4.29
N GLN A 92 -3.79 11.38 -4.06
CA GLN A 92 -3.86 10.73 -2.75
C GLN A 92 -3.60 9.22 -2.86
N ILE A 93 -3.26 8.62 -1.73
CA ILE A 93 -3.06 7.19 -1.55
C ILE A 93 -3.94 6.75 -0.39
N ALA A 94 -4.82 5.79 -0.62
CA ALA A 94 -5.49 5.09 0.45
C ALA A 94 -4.63 3.89 0.86
N VAL A 95 -4.46 3.68 2.16
CA VAL A 95 -3.65 2.60 2.74
C VAL A 95 -4.41 1.89 3.84
N SER A 96 -4.19 0.58 3.95
CA SER A 96 -4.56 -0.20 5.14
C SER A 96 -3.38 -0.24 6.10
N HIS A 97 -3.55 0.31 7.30
CA HIS A 97 -2.49 0.49 8.27
C HIS A 97 -2.84 -0.18 9.61
N PHE A 98 -1.91 -0.95 10.15
CA PHE A 98 -2.06 -1.55 11.48
C PHE A 98 -1.80 -0.50 12.57
N THR A 99 -2.81 -0.22 13.37
CA THR A 99 -2.69 0.74 14.47
C THR A 99 -1.86 0.21 15.63
N TYR A 100 -1.18 1.11 16.32
CA TYR A 100 -0.31 0.77 17.44
C TYR A 100 -1.08 0.18 18.63
N GLU A 101 -2.30 0.66 18.89
CA GLU A 101 -3.07 0.37 20.09
C GLU A 101 -3.59 -1.08 20.15
N ASP A 102 -4.00 -1.64 19.01
CA ASP A 102 -4.66 -2.94 18.92
C ASP A 102 -4.17 -3.83 17.77
N ALA A 103 -3.19 -3.37 16.99
CA ALA A 103 -2.66 -4.04 15.81
C ALA A 103 -3.76 -4.47 14.81
N ARG A 104 -4.85 -3.69 14.72
CA ARG A 104 -5.92 -3.93 13.75
C ARG A 104 -5.80 -2.96 12.57
N SER A 105 -6.01 -3.49 11.38
CA SER A 105 -5.99 -2.70 10.16
C SER A 105 -7.12 -1.67 10.16
N ARG A 106 -6.79 -0.41 9.88
CA ARG A 106 -7.74 0.66 9.58
C ARG A 106 -7.32 1.34 8.28
N ILE A 107 -8.29 1.91 7.57
CA ILE A 107 -8.03 2.62 6.32
C ILE A 107 -7.73 4.07 6.62
N TYR A 108 -6.65 4.56 6.02
CA TYR A 108 -6.25 5.96 6.04
C TYR A 108 -6.03 6.46 4.61
N ILE A 109 -6.12 7.77 4.41
CA ILE A 109 -5.75 8.44 3.16
C ILE A 109 -4.61 9.41 3.47
N LEU A 110 -3.55 9.40 2.66
CA LEU A 110 -2.45 10.37 2.73
C LEU A 110 -2.18 11.04 1.37
N PRO A 111 -1.59 12.24 1.33
CA PRO A 111 -1.23 12.91 0.09
C PRO A 111 -0.12 12.18 -0.67
N MET A 112 -0.22 12.09 -2.00
CA MET A 112 0.82 11.49 -2.86
C MET A 112 2.16 12.25 -2.78
N GLN A 113 2.12 13.55 -2.46
CA GLN A 113 3.33 14.37 -2.25
C GLN A 113 3.92 14.23 -0.84
N GLY A 114 3.33 13.38 -0.01
CA GLY A 114 3.68 13.21 1.39
C GLY A 114 2.91 14.14 2.33
N GLY A 115 2.76 13.70 3.59
CA GLY A 115 2.06 14.42 4.64
C GLY A 115 1.36 13.49 5.61
N ASP A 116 0.55 14.10 6.49
CA ASP A 116 -0.14 13.35 7.54
C ASP A 116 -1.35 12.57 6.99
N PRO A 117 -1.53 11.32 7.42
CA PRO A 117 -2.65 10.48 7.02
C PRO A 117 -3.93 10.86 7.80
N VAL A 118 -5.08 10.75 7.13
CA VAL A 118 -6.42 10.99 7.68
C VAL A 118 -7.16 9.67 7.79
N LEU A 119 -7.79 9.42 8.95
CA LEU A 119 -8.56 8.20 9.20
C LEU A 119 -9.85 8.16 8.38
N VAL A 120 -10.14 7.02 7.76
CA VAL A 120 -11.39 6.76 7.02
C VAL A 120 -12.31 5.82 7.81
N THR A 121 -11.77 4.73 8.36
CA THR A 121 -12.57 3.72 9.08
C THR A 121 -12.30 3.75 10.57
N GLU A 122 -13.28 4.15 11.38
CA GLU A 122 -13.16 4.19 12.85
C GLU A 122 -12.96 2.80 13.48
N HIS A 123 -13.58 1.78 12.87
CA HIS A 123 -13.54 0.41 13.35
C HIS A 123 -12.62 -0.47 12.49
N GLY A 124 -11.93 -1.39 13.15
CA GLY A 124 -11.07 -2.38 12.52
C GLY A 124 -11.39 -3.82 12.97
N PRO A 125 -10.96 -4.83 12.21
CA PRO A 125 -10.15 -4.68 11.01
C PRO A 125 -10.94 -4.21 9.77
N SER A 126 -10.27 -3.44 8.91
CA SER A 126 -10.73 -2.96 7.60
C SER A 126 -9.56 -3.06 6.59
N TYR A 127 -9.79 -3.66 5.43
CA TYR A 127 -8.79 -3.99 4.40
C TYR A 127 -9.23 -3.45 3.04
N LEU A 128 -8.51 -2.45 2.56
CA LEU A 128 -8.79 -1.67 1.34
C LEU A 128 -8.64 -2.49 0.05
N HIS A 129 -9.52 -2.28 -0.93
CA HIS A 129 -9.41 -2.92 -2.24
C HIS A 129 -9.65 -2.01 -3.44
N GLY A 130 -10.20 -0.81 -3.28
CA GLY A 130 -10.31 0.08 -4.43
C GLY A 130 -10.96 1.42 -4.17
N TRP A 131 -10.80 2.31 -5.13
CA TRP A 131 -11.48 3.59 -5.19
C TRP A 131 -12.55 3.54 -6.28
N SER A 132 -13.70 4.16 -6.03
CA SER A 132 -14.66 4.46 -7.10
C SER A 132 -14.02 5.40 -8.15
N PRO A 133 -14.39 5.28 -9.44
CA PRO A 133 -13.80 6.11 -10.50
C PRO A 133 -13.98 7.62 -10.32
N ASP A 134 -15.02 8.04 -9.61
CA ASP A 134 -15.32 9.45 -9.30
C ASP A 134 -14.53 9.99 -8.09
N GLY A 135 -13.76 9.13 -7.40
CA GLY A 135 -12.97 9.54 -6.25
C GLY A 135 -13.77 9.68 -4.94
N SER A 136 -15.06 9.31 -4.89
CA SER A 136 -15.92 9.60 -3.74
C SER A 136 -16.01 8.46 -2.70
N THR A 137 -15.70 7.23 -3.09
CA THR A 137 -16.00 6.02 -2.31
C THR A 137 -14.83 5.03 -2.32
N LEU A 138 -14.61 4.30 -1.23
CA LEU A 138 -13.61 3.24 -1.15
C LEU A 138 -14.27 1.88 -0.94
N ALA A 139 -13.94 0.88 -1.73
CA ALA A 139 -14.36 -0.51 -1.47
C ALA A 139 -13.36 -1.20 -0.55
N TYR A 140 -13.85 -1.91 0.47
CA TYR A 140 -13.00 -2.61 1.44
C TYR A 140 -13.69 -3.83 2.06
N CYS A 141 -12.90 -4.80 2.50
CA CYS A 141 -13.38 -5.92 3.32
C CYS A 141 -13.24 -5.54 4.80
N ALA A 142 -14.24 -5.81 5.63
CA ALA A 142 -14.16 -5.48 7.04
C ALA A 142 -14.83 -6.56 7.90
N GLU A 143 -14.27 -6.78 9.09
CA GLU A 143 -14.92 -7.65 10.08
C GLU A 143 -15.84 -6.81 10.96
N ARG A 144 -17.14 -7.13 10.98
CA ARG A 144 -18.10 -6.55 11.93
C ARG A 144 -18.90 -7.68 12.55
N ASN A 145 -19.07 -7.65 13.87
CA ASN A 145 -19.82 -8.66 14.63
C ASN A 145 -19.35 -10.12 14.37
N GLY A 146 -18.05 -10.32 14.14
CA GLY A 146 -17.46 -11.66 13.92
C GLY A 146 -17.60 -12.20 12.50
N GLN A 147 -18.01 -11.38 11.53
CA GLN A 147 -18.12 -11.78 10.12
C GLN A 147 -17.42 -10.78 9.21
N TYR A 148 -16.81 -11.29 8.13
CA TYR A 148 -16.22 -10.47 7.07
C TYR A 148 -17.20 -10.26 5.94
N ASP A 149 -17.42 -8.99 5.59
CA ASP A 149 -18.25 -8.56 4.47
C ASP A 149 -17.54 -7.47 3.66
N ILE A 150 -18.12 -7.11 2.51
CA ILE A 150 -17.67 -6.00 1.66
C ILE A 150 -18.43 -4.74 2.04
N TYR A 151 -17.70 -3.64 2.20
CA TYR A 151 -18.19 -2.32 2.55
C TYR A 151 -17.72 -1.26 1.54
N THR A 152 -18.40 -0.12 1.56
CA THR A 152 -18.09 1.07 0.76
C THR A 152 -18.16 2.33 1.60
#